data_AF-A0A3D5ZBG0-F1
#
_entry.id   AF-A0A3D5ZBG0-F1
#
_cell.length_a   1.000
_cell.length_b   1.000
_cell.length_c   1.000
_cell.angle_alpha   90.00
_cell.angle_beta   90.00
_cell.angle_gamma   90.00
#
_symmetry.space_group_name_H-M   'P 1'
#
loop_
_entity.id
_entity.type
_entity.pdbx_description
1 polymer ?
#
loop_
_entity_poly.entity_id
_entity_poly.type
_entity_poly.pdbx_seq_one_letter_code
_entity_poly.pdbx_strand_id
1 'polypeptide(L)'
;PTVLPREVIRATEEEKKYQISMLNELHKVGASTGEKALKKVQEAAITNKNMFTELMEASKHCSLGQITDALFEVGGQYRRNM
;
A
#
# COMPACT_ATOMS: atom_id res chain seq x y z
N PRO A 1 3.88 36.13 -12.93
CA PRO A 1 2.47 35.72 -13.13
C PRO A 1 2.40 34.22 -13.47
N THR A 2 1.83 33.40 -12.59
CA THR A 2 1.63 31.97 -12.82
C THR A 2 0.59 31.79 -13.93
N VAL A 3 0.99 31.14 -15.03
CA VAL A 3 0.11 30.85 -16.15
C VAL A 3 -0.85 29.73 -15.72
N LEU A 4 -2.14 30.04 -15.67
CA LEU A 4 -3.17 29.04 -15.43
C LEU A 4 -3.23 28.07 -16.62
N PRO A 5 -3.15 26.75 -16.39
CA PRO A 5 -3.27 25.76 -17.45
C PRO A 5 -4.61 25.93 -18.18
N ARG A 6 -4.58 25.86 -19.52
CA ARG A 6 -5.79 25.94 -20.36
C ARG A 6 -6.79 24.82 -20.08
N GLU A 7 -6.30 23.67 -19.62
CA GLU A 7 -7.10 22.50 -19.28
C GLU A 7 -6.48 21.82 -18.06
N VAL A 8 -7.33 21.32 -17.17
CA VAL A 8 -6.90 20.56 -15.99
C VAL A 8 -7.49 19.16 -16.10
N ILE A 9 -6.63 18.20 -16.41
CA ILE A 9 -7.00 16.78 -16.42
C ILE A 9 -7.05 16.31 -14.97
N ARG A 10 -8.21 15.78 -14.55
CA ARG A 10 -8.45 15.21 -13.23
C ARG A 10 -9.12 13.86 -13.37
N ALA A 11 -8.94 12.99 -12.36
CA ALA A 11 -9.69 11.75 -12.28
C ALA A 11 -11.20 12.03 -12.22
N THR A 12 -11.95 11.29 -13.02
CA THR A 12 -13.40 11.25 -13.03
C THR A 12 -13.93 10.56 -11.78
N GLU A 13 -15.22 10.75 -11.48
CA GLU A 13 -15.86 10.07 -10.35
C GLU A 13 -15.95 8.55 -10.56
N GLU A 14 -16.13 8.13 -11.81
CA GLU A 14 -16.19 6.71 -12.18
C GLU A 14 -14.86 6.01 -11.90
N GLU A 15 -13.74 6.61 -12.30
CA GLU A 15 -12.41 6.06 -12.02
C GLU A 15 -12.15 5.92 -10.51
N LYS A 16 -12.58 6.89 -9.70
CA LYS A 16 -12.44 6.81 -8.24
C LYS A 16 -13.25 5.66 -7.65
N LYS A 17 -14.52 5.54 -8.06
CA LYS A 17 -15.41 4.45 -7.61
C LYS A 17 -14.88 3.09 -8.04
N TYR A 18 -14.34 2.99 -9.25
CA TYR A 18 -13.68 1.79 -9.74
C TYR A 18 -12.52 1.39 -8.84
N GLN A 19 -11.61 2.31 -8.50
CA GLN A 19 -10.48 2.01 -7.60
C GLN A 19 -10.93 1.50 -6.23
N ILE A 20 -11.99 2.08 -5.65
CA ILE A 20 -12.55 1.62 -4.37
C ILE A 20 -13.12 0.20 -4.51
N SER A 21 -13.87 -0.08 -5.58
CA SER A 21 -14.41 -1.43 -5.81
C SER A 21 -13.32 -2.47 -6.00
N MET A 22 -12.30 -2.16 -6.79
CA MET A 22 -11.15 -3.04 -7.04
C MET A 22 -10.38 -3.32 -5.74
N LEU A 23 -10.16 -2.29 -4.90
CA LEU A 23 -9.53 -2.45 -3.60
C LEU A 23 -10.31 -3.41 -2.69
N ASN A 24 -11.64 -3.26 -2.64
CA ASN A 24 -12.49 -4.14 -1.84
C ASN A 24 -12.43 -5.60 -2.34
N GLU A 25 -12.41 -5.82 -3.66
CA GLU A 25 -12.26 -7.17 -4.24
C GLU A 25 -10.87 -7.76 -3.94
N LEU A 26 -9.81 -6.96 -4.04
CA LEU A 26 -8.46 -7.37 -3.64
C LEU A 26 -8.43 -7.82 -2.18
N HIS A 27 -9.06 -7.07 -1.27
CA HIS A 27 -9.14 -7.44 0.15
C HIS A 27 -9.89 -8.76 0.37
N LYS A 28 -10.97 -9.02 -0.37
CA LYS A 28 -11.71 -10.28 -0.28
C LYS A 28 -10.88 -11.47 -0.77
N VAL A 29 -10.26 -11.35 -1.94
CA VAL A 29 -9.47 -12.43 -2.56
C VAL A 29 -8.19 -12.70 -1.75
N GLY A 30 -7.57 -11.65 -1.22
CA GLY A 30 -6.33 -11.72 -0.44
C GLY A 30 -6.52 -12.04 1.05
N ALA A 31 -7.75 -12.16 1.57
CA ALA A 31 -8.00 -12.24 3.02
C ALA A 31 -7.25 -13.39 3.72
N SER A 32 -7.17 -14.57 3.09
CA SER A 32 -6.58 -15.77 3.71
C SER A 32 -5.04 -15.82 3.61
N THR A 33 -4.48 -15.33 2.50
CA THR A 33 -3.03 -15.39 2.21
C THR A 33 -2.32 -14.10 2.62
N GLY A 34 -3.01 -12.97 2.56
CA GLY A 34 -2.47 -11.64 2.83
C GLY A 34 -1.98 -11.48 4.26
N GLU A 35 -2.73 -11.94 5.27
CA GLU A 35 -2.31 -11.82 6.67
C GLU A 35 -0.97 -12.52 6.92
N LYS A 36 -0.77 -13.72 6.34
CA LYS A 36 0.50 -14.45 6.46
C LYS A 36 1.65 -13.72 5.76
N ALA A 37 1.38 -13.13 4.59
CA ALA A 37 2.40 -12.38 3.85
C ALA A 37 2.80 -11.10 4.59
N LEU A 38 1.84 -10.37 5.18
CA LEU A 38 2.13 -9.18 5.99
C LEU A 38 2.99 -9.50 7.22
N LYS A 39 2.70 -10.61 7.92
CA LYS A 39 3.53 -11.07 9.04
C LYS A 39 4.98 -11.34 8.62
N LYS A 40 5.19 -11.96 7.46
CA LYS A 40 6.56 -12.19 6.94
C LYS A 40 7.28 -10.88 6.62
N VAL A 41 6.58 -9.89 6.07
CA VAL A 41 7.13 -8.56 5.83
C VAL A 41 7.57 -7.90 7.15
N GLN A 42 6.72 -7.98 8.19
CA GLN A 42 7.04 -7.48 9.53
C GLN A 42 8.24 -8.21 10.15
N GLU A 43 8.24 -9.55 10.09
CA GLU A 43 9.35 -10.39 10.58
C GLU A 43 10.67 -10.06 9.87
N ALA A 44 10.65 -9.87 8.55
CA ALA A 44 11.83 -9.50 7.79
C ALA A 44 12.38 -8.12 8.22
N ALA A 45 11.48 -7.16 8.50
CA ALA A 45 11.86 -5.83 8.98
C ALA A 45 12.52 -5.90 10.37
N ILE A 46 11.93 -6.61 11.34
CA ILE A 46 12.46 -6.68 12.71
C ILE A 46 13.71 -7.56 12.84
N THR A 47 13.88 -8.54 11.94
CA THR A 47 15.05 -9.45 11.93
C THR A 47 16.16 -9.01 10.98
N ASN A 48 16.05 -7.81 10.38
CA ASN A 48 17.03 -7.26 9.44
C ASN A 48 17.35 -8.20 8.26
N LYS A 49 16.32 -8.89 7.75
CA LYS A 49 16.42 -9.74 6.55
C LYS A 49 16.13 -8.92 5.30
N ASN A 50 16.34 -9.53 4.13
CA ASN A 50 15.94 -8.91 2.87
C ASN A 50 14.41 -8.78 2.80
N MET A 51 13.93 -7.54 2.93
CA MET A 51 12.51 -7.23 2.90
C MET A 51 11.92 -7.25 1.49
N PHE A 52 12.73 -6.98 0.46
CA PHE A 52 12.22 -6.87 -0.92
C PHE A 52 11.61 -8.18 -1.41
N THR A 53 12.20 -9.32 -1.03
CA THR A 53 11.65 -10.64 -1.33
C THR A 53 10.25 -10.82 -0.75
N GLU A 54 10.05 -10.46 0.52
CA GLU A 54 8.74 -10.60 1.18
C GLU A 54 7.72 -9.56 0.65
N LEU A 55 8.17 -8.36 0.26
CA LEU A 55 7.33 -7.35 -0.38
C LEU A 55 6.81 -7.82 -1.74
N MET A 56 7.65 -8.48 -2.54
CA MET A 56 7.23 -9.06 -3.82
C MET A 56 6.14 -10.12 -3.63
N GLU A 57 6.25 -10.97 -2.61
CA GLU A 57 5.21 -11.94 -2.29
C GLU A 57 3.93 -11.29 -1.73
N ALA A 58 4.05 -10.33 -0.81
CA ALA A 58 2.91 -9.63 -0.25
C ALA A 58 2.11 -8.84 -1.31
N SER A 59 2.79 -8.22 -2.28
CA SER A 59 2.16 -7.42 -3.34
C SER A 59 1.19 -8.20 -4.24
N LYS A 60 1.27 -9.53 -4.26
CA LYS A 60 0.34 -10.39 -5.03
C LYS A 60 -1.06 -10.42 -4.42
N HIS A 61 -1.20 -10.14 -3.13
CA HIS A 61 -2.42 -10.37 -2.35
C HIS A 61 -2.79 -9.21 -1.42
N CYS A 62 -1.86 -8.30 -1.16
CA CYS A 62 -2.04 -7.17 -0.24
C CYS A 62 -2.02 -5.85 -1.01
N SER A 63 -2.91 -4.95 -0.61
CA SER A 63 -2.89 -3.56 -1.08
C SER A 63 -1.68 -2.80 -0.54
N LEU A 64 -1.30 -1.71 -1.21
CA LEU A 64 -0.23 -0.81 -0.78
C LEU A 64 -0.47 -0.27 0.65
N GLY A 65 -1.72 0.05 0.99
CA GLY A 65 -2.11 0.52 2.33
C GLY A 65 -1.84 -0.55 3.40
N GLN A 66 -2.29 -1.78 3.18
CA GLN A 66 -2.04 -2.89 4.11
C GLN A 66 -0.54 -3.13 4.38
N ILE A 67 0.29 -3.07 3.34
CA ILE A 67 1.74 -3.22 3.48
C ILE A 67 2.34 -2.05 4.26
N THR A 68 1.91 -0.83 3.96
CA THR A 68 2.39 0.39 4.63
C THR A 68 2.03 0.38 6.12
N ASP A 69 0.78 0.06 6.45
CA ASP A 69 0.30 -0.01 7.83
C ASP A 69 1.04 -1.09 8.63
N ALA A 70 1.23 -2.28 8.04
CA ALA A 70 2.00 -3.36 8.68
C ALA A 70 3.45 -2.94 8.98
N LEU A 71 4.09 -2.17 8.08
CA LEU A 71 5.43 -1.64 8.31
C LEU A 71 5.47 -0.54 9.37
N PHE A 72 4.42 0.29 9.46
CA PHE A 72 4.32 1.31 10.51
C PHE A 72 4.24 0.71 11.92
N GLU A 73 3.59 -0.45 12.07
CA GLU A 73 3.50 -1.15 13.37
C GLU A 73 4.87 -1.57 13.93
N VAL A 74 5.85 -1.86 13.06
CA VAL A 74 7.17 -2.37 13.47
C VAL A 74 8.33 -1.39 13.26
N GLY A 75 8.22 -0.47 12.29
CA GLY A 75 9.25 0.50 11.93
C GLY A 75 8.94 1.93 12.35
N GLY A 76 7.72 2.19 12.82
CA GLY A 76 7.23 3.54 13.08
C GLY A 76 6.98 4.34 11.80
N GLN A 77 6.52 5.57 11.98
CA GLN A 77 6.27 6.51 10.88
C GLN A 77 7.35 7.57 10.84
N TYR A 78 7.64 8.07 9.63
CA TYR A 78 8.53 9.19 9.47
C TYR A 78 8.01 10.42 10.23
N ARG A 79 8.80 10.90 11.20
CA ARG A 79 8.57 12.16 11.89
C ARG A 79 9.38 13.25 11.19
N ARG A 80 8.68 14.23 10.61
CA ARG A 80 9.34 15.43 10.05
C ARG A 80 10.06 16.18 11.16
N ASN A 81 11.32 16.51 10.93
CA ASN A 81 12.03 17.50 11.74
C ASN A 81 11.54 18.88 11.30
N MET A 82 11.22 19.74 12.27
CA MET A 82 11.01 21.17 12.05
C MET A 82 12.34 21.90 12.06
#